data_AF-A0A3D5EY06-F1
#
_entry.id   AF-A0A3D5EY06-F1
#
_cell.length_a   1.000
_cell.length_b   1.000
_cell.length_c   1.000
_cell.angle_alpha   90.00
_cell.angle_beta   90.00
_cell.angle_gamma   90.00
#
_symmetry.space_group_name_H-M   'P 1'
#
loop_
_entity.id
_entity.type
_entity.pdbx_description
1 polymer ?
#
loop_
_entity_poly.entity_id
_entity_poly.type
_entity_poly.pdbx_seq_one_letter_code
_entity_poly.pdbx_strand_id
1 'polypeptide(L)' 'VLDRQGRVLGAGEVGELAAHRQCDGEDDPALLLGHWQGPDATAASPVGDGWVRTGDLAVVDAAGDFWYRGRVGDV' A
#
# COMPACT_ATOMS: atom_id res chain seq x y z
N VAL A 1 0.64 -7.65 -0.42
CA VAL A 1 -0.65 -7.14 -0.95
C VAL A 1 -1.76 -7.43 0.05
N LEU A 2 -2.74 -6.54 0.16
CA LEU A 2 -3.79 -6.57 1.19
C LEU A 2 -5.18 -6.74 0.58
N ASP A 3 -6.09 -7.39 1.31
CA ASP A 3 -7.52 -7.37 1.00
C ASP A 3 -8.21 -6.08 1.49
N ARG A 4 -9.53 -5.99 1.30
CA ARG A 4 -10.31 -4.82 1.74
C ARG A 4 -10.33 -4.64 3.25
N GLN A 5 -10.16 -5.72 4.01
CA GLN A 5 -10.09 -5.72 5.47
C GLN A 5 -8.67 -5.43 6.00
N GLY A 6 -7.69 -5.24 5.12
CA GLY A 6 -6.29 -4.97 5.50
C GLY A 6 -5.50 -6.24 5.85
N ARG A 7 -6.00 -7.42 5.52
CA ARG A 7 -5.28 -8.69 5.75
C ARG A 7 -4.34 -8.97 4.59
N VAL A 8 -3.15 -9.46 4.91
CA VAL A 8 -2.16 -9.89 3.92
C VAL A 8 -2.70 -11.10 3.16
N LEU A 9 -2.63 -11.04 1.83
CA LEU A 9 -3.02 -12.13 0.94
C LEU A 9 -1.82 -13.03 0.60
N GLY A 10 -2.12 -14.27 0.23
CA GLY A 10 -1.14 -15.25 -0.21
C GLY A 10 -0.65 -15.01 -1.65
N ALA A 11 0.34 -15.81 -2.06
CA ALA A 11 0.87 -15.75 -3.41
C ALA A 11 -0.21 -16.08 -4.46
N GLY A 12 -0.24 -15.33 -5.55
CA GLY A 12 -1.21 -15.49 -6.64
C GLY A 12 -2.53 -14.74 -6.46
N GLU A 13 -2.79 -14.16 -5.29
CA GLU A 13 -4.01 -13.38 -5.02
C GLU A 13 -3.83 -11.90 -5.36
N VAL A 14 -4.84 -11.31 -6.01
CA VAL A 14 -4.86 -9.88 -6.32
C VAL A 14 -5.35 -9.10 -5.11
N GLY A 15 -4.56 -8.13 -4.67
CA GLY A 15 -4.92 -7.21 -3.62
C GLY A 15 -4.28 -5.85 -3.81
N GLU A 16 -4.53 -4.94 -2.88
CA GLU A 16 -3.92 -3.62 -2.93
C GLU A 16 -2.49 -3.66 -2.39
N LEU A 17 -1.60 -2.95 -3.09
CA LEU A 17 -0.23 -2.75 -2.66
C LEU A 17 -0.20 -1.72 -1.51
N ALA A 18 0.45 -2.11 -0.42
CA ALA A 18 0.74 -1.23 0.70
C ALA A 18 2.25 -1.20 0.95
N ALA A 19 2.75 -0.02 1.29
CA ALA A 19 4.15 0.23 1.62
C ALA A 19 4.24 0.79 3.05
N HIS A 20 5.36 0.54 3.73
CA HIS A 20 5.56 1.00 5.09
C HIS A 20 6.45 2.24 5.12
N ARG A 21 6.13 3.22 5.97
CA ARG A 21 6.87 4.48 6.13
C ARG A 21 8.29 4.32 6.66
N GLN A 22 8.64 3.13 7.14
CA GLN A 22 10.00 2.82 7.56
C GLN A 22 10.52 1.59 6.81
N CYS A 23 11.77 1.67 6.36
CA CYS A 23 12.51 0.58 5.76
C CYS A 23 13.89 0.54 6.42
N ASP A 24 14.30 -0.62 6.93
CA ASP A 24 15.58 -0.80 7.65
C ASP A 24 15.85 0.21 8.78
N GLY A 25 14.80 0.63 9.47
CA GLY A 25 14.88 1.54 10.62
C GLY A 25 14.91 3.04 10.26
N GLU A 26 14.93 3.37 8.97
CA GLU A 26 14.91 4.74 8.46
C GLU A 26 13.56 5.06 7.82
N ASP A 27 13.23 6.35 7.70
CA ASP A 27 12.03 6.79 7.00
C ASP A 27 12.16 6.52 5.49
N ASP A 28 11.12 5.95 4.88
CA ASP A 28 11.08 5.68 3.44
C ASP A 28 11.03 7.01 2.66
N PRO A 29 12.03 7.31 1.81
CA PRO A 29 12.11 8.59 1.11
C PRO A 29 11.09 8.72 -0.03
N ALA A 30 10.45 7.62 -0.45
CA ALA A 30 9.51 7.61 -1.56
C ALA A 30 8.05 7.81 -1.12
N LEU A 31 7.75 7.66 0.18
CA LEU A 31 6.42 7.87 0.70
C LEU A 31 6.12 9.35 0.97
N LEU A 32 4.84 9.70 0.80
CA LEU A 32 4.35 11.04 1.03
C LEU A 32 4.44 11.43 2.51
N LEU A 33 4.86 12.66 2.79
CA LEU A 33 4.77 13.25 4.14
C LEU A 33 3.31 13.55 4.55
N GLY A 34 2.47 13.81 3.56
CA GLY A 34 1.07 14.16 3.73
C GLY A 34 0.54 14.97 2.55
N HIS A 35 -0.76 15.20 2.55
CA HIS A 35 -1.42 16.08 1.60
C HIS A 35 -1.21 17.53 2.02
N TRP A 36 -0.74 18.36 1.07
CA TRP A 36 -0.59 19.80 1.30
C TRP A 36 -1.94 20.43 1.69
N GLN A 37 -1.96 21.12 2.83
CA GLN A 37 -3.17 21.72 3.43
C GLN A 37 -4.34 20.72 3.65
N GLY A 38 -4.06 19.42 3.69
CA GLY A 38 -5.06 18.36 3.83
C GLY A 38 -4.76 17.41 5.00
N PRO A 39 -4.80 17.86 6.26
CA PRO A 39 -4.54 17.01 7.41
C PRO A 39 -5.51 15.83 7.51
N ASP A 40 -6.79 16.03 7.16
CA ASP A 40 -7.80 14.97 7.19
C ASP A 40 -7.52 13.89 6.14
N ALA A 41 -7.13 14.28 4.92
CA ALA A 41 -6.73 13.34 3.87
C ALA A 41 -5.43 12.60 4.21
N THR A 42 -4.52 13.27 4.92
CA THR A 42 -3.29 12.66 5.44
C THR A 42 -3.61 11.63 6.51
N ALA A 43 -4.49 11.96 7.46
CA ALA A 43 -4.93 11.04 8.50
C ALA A 43 -5.80 9.88 7.95
N ALA A 44 -6.52 10.12 6.86
CA ALA A 44 -7.32 9.12 6.16
C ALA A 44 -6.50 8.23 5.22
N SER A 45 -5.22 8.55 4.97
CA SER A 45 -4.33 7.70 4.16
C SER A 45 -4.20 6.34 4.85
N PRO A 46 -4.72 5.24 4.28
CA PRO A 46 -4.99 4.06 5.07
C PRO A 46 -3.74 3.19 5.17
N VAL A 47 -3.22 2.98 6.37
CA VAL A 47 -3.19 1.72 7.17
C VAL A 47 -2.39 2.05 8.44
N GLY A 48 -2.87 1.58 9.60
CA GLY A 48 -2.28 1.89 10.90
C GLY A 48 -0.81 1.49 11.03
N ASP A 49 -0.14 1.98 12.06
CA ASP A 49 1.25 1.68 12.39
C ASP A 49 2.28 2.05 11.30
N GLY A 50 1.93 2.97 10.38
CA GLY A 50 2.86 3.52 9.40
C GLY A 50 2.77 2.92 8.01
N TRP A 51 1.77 2.08 7.75
CA TRP A 51 1.51 1.56 6.41
C TRP A 51 0.69 2.54 5.57
N VAL A 52 0.90 2.52 4.27
CA VAL A 52 0.19 3.38 3.31
C VAL A 52 -0.30 2.52 2.16
N ARG A 53 -1.61 2.51 1.96
CA ARG A 53 -2.30 1.96 0.79
C ARG A 53 -2.08 2.89 -0.40
N THR A 54 -1.48 2.34 -1.44
CA THR A 54 -1.02 3.09 -2.62
C THR A 54 -2.11 3.34 -3.66
N GLY A 55 -3.26 2.64 -3.55
CA GLY A 55 -4.28 2.58 -4.60
C GLY A 55 -3.89 1.70 -5.78
N ASP A 56 -2.69 1.12 -5.83
CA ASP A 56 -2.29 0.15 -6.85
C ASP A 56 -2.73 -1.27 -6.49
N LEU A 57 -3.28 -1.99 -7.48
CA LEU A 57 -3.54 -3.42 -7.38
C LEU A 57 -2.35 -4.21 -7.90
N ALA A 58 -1.96 -5.23 -7.15
CA ALA A 58 -0.87 -6.13 -7.51
C ALA A 58 -1.17 -7.57 -7.09
N VAL A 59 -0.42 -8.50 -7.66
CA VAL A 59 -0.28 -9.87 -7.15
C VAL A 59 1.18 -10.11 -6.81
N VAL A 60 1.43 -10.84 -5.73
CA VAL A 60 2.77 -11.33 -5.37
C VAL A 60 2.86 -12.77 -5.82
N ASP A 61 3.90 -13.14 -6.57
CA ASP A 61 4.11 -14.53 -6.97
C ASP A 61 4.87 -15.33 -5.89
N ALA A 62 5.12 -16.62 -6.18
CA ALA A 62 5.79 -17.51 -5.24
C ALA A 62 7.28 -17.17 -5.01
N ALA A 63 7.90 -16.38 -5.90
CA ALA A 63 9.27 -15.90 -5.74
C ALA A 63 9.33 -14.60 -4.91
N GLY A 64 8.19 -13.96 -4.67
CA GLY A 64 8.09 -12.70 -3.97
C GLY A 64 8.08 -11.48 -4.90
N ASP A 65 8.04 -11.69 -6.22
CA ASP A 65 7.98 -10.60 -7.19
C ASP A 65 6.56 -10.04 -7.26
N PHE A 66 6.46 -8.72 -7.40
CA PHE A 66 5.21 -8.00 -7.49
C PHE A 66 4.85 -7.74 -8.95
N TRP A 67 3.61 -8.06 -9.33
CA TRP A 67 3.09 -7.83 -10.66
C TRP A 67 1.90 -6.88 -10.63
N TYR A 68 2.02 -5.76 -11.35
CA TYR A 68 0.97 -4.76 -11.45
C TYR A 68 -0.31 -5.30 -12.10
N ARG A 69 -1.48 -4.88 -11.60
CA ARG A 69 -2.81 -5.33 -12.04
C ARG A 69 -3.83 -4.20 -12.25
N GLY A 70 -3.48 -2.94 -11.97
CA GLY A 70 -4.38 -1.79 -12.18
C GLY A 70 -4.44 -0.88 -10.96
N ARG A 71 -5.45 0.00 -10.91
CA ARG A 71 -5.75 0.86 -9.75
C ARG A 71 -7.08 0.49 -9.13
N VAL A 72 -7.23 0.78 -7.85
CA VAL A 72 -8.52 0.76 -7.17
C VAL A 72 -9.42 1.82 -7.80
N GLY A 73 -10.62 1.42 -8.23
CA GLY A 73 -11.63 2.32 -8.80
C GLY A 73 -11.65 2.42 -10.33
N ASP A 74 -10.65 1.84 -11.02
CA ASP A 74 -10.61 1.79 -12.50
C ASP A 74 -11.44 0.62 -13.09
N VAL A 75 -12.25 -0.07 -12.26
CA VAL A 75 -13.18 -1.16 -12.62
C VAL A 75 -14.50 -1.06 -11.88
#